data_AF-A0A2U1CCS7-F1
#
_entry.id   AF-A0A2U1CCS7-F1
#
_cell.length_a   1.000
_cell.length_b   1.000
_cell.length_c   1.000
_cell.angle_alpha   90.00
_cell.angle_beta   90.00
_cell.angle_gamma   90.00
#
_symmetry.space_group_name_H-M   'P 1'
#
loop_
_entity.id
_entity.type
_entity.pdbx_description
1 polymer ?
#
loop_
_entity_poly.entity_id
_entity_poly.type
_entity_poly.pdbx_seq_one_letter_code
_entity_poly.pdbx_strand_id
1 'polypeptide(L)'
;MQETKKMAPSRTGIPPDAQAEILQKLSAETKITSCEIAEILKKHDVCGDMDALQDTYRKRLGQRLLSGIRDENGKREILSTSGGEYVIVDCCNDPQKLKAIQRRIQAQMNGLDVSAGKVRGRVHLLERFAGWVRKERSDGAA
;
A
#
# COMPACT_ATOMS: atom_id res chain seq x y z
N MET A 1 -34.95 -21.09 -14.69
CA MET A 1 -34.38 -19.95 -13.95
C MET A 1 -33.10 -20.44 -13.31
N GLN A 2 -31.94 -20.07 -13.85
CA GLN A 2 -30.65 -20.45 -13.26
C GLN A 2 -30.32 -19.45 -12.17
N GLU A 3 -30.19 -19.95 -10.94
CA GLU A 3 -29.80 -19.18 -9.77
C GLU A 3 -28.39 -18.64 -9.94
N THR A 4 -28.24 -17.32 -9.92
CA THR A 4 -26.94 -16.66 -9.87
C THR A 4 -26.33 -16.85 -8.48
N LYS A 5 -25.38 -17.79 -8.41
CA LYS A 5 -24.55 -18.03 -7.23
C LYS A 5 -23.76 -16.76 -6.89
N LYS A 6 -24.28 -15.96 -5.95
CA LYS A 6 -23.58 -14.77 -5.41
C LYS A 6 -22.25 -15.22 -4.79
N MET A 7 -21.17 -14.96 -5.52
CA MET A 7 -19.81 -15.11 -5.02
C MET A 7 -19.54 -14.00 -3.99
N ALA A 8 -18.96 -14.36 -2.85
CA ALA A 8 -18.69 -13.46 -1.73
C ALA A 8 -17.94 -12.18 -2.17
N PRO A 9 -18.19 -11.03 -1.53
CA PRO A 9 -17.52 -9.79 -1.89
C PRO A 9 -16.00 -9.97 -1.73
N SER A 10 -15.27 -9.72 -2.82
CA SER A 10 -13.81 -9.78 -2.86
C SER A 10 -13.24 -8.80 -1.81
N ARG A 11 -12.16 -9.20 -1.13
CA ARG A 11 -11.46 -8.38 -0.11
C ARG A 11 -10.92 -7.04 -0.64
N THR A 12 -10.99 -6.82 -1.94
CA THR A 12 -10.41 -5.70 -2.68
C THR A 12 -11.44 -4.65 -3.09
N GLY A 13 -12.74 -4.89 -2.88
CA GLY A 13 -13.79 -4.00 -3.40
C GLY A 13 -13.86 -3.96 -4.92
N ILE A 14 -13.16 -4.88 -5.60
CA ILE A 14 -13.13 -5.01 -7.06
C ILE A 14 -14.16 -6.07 -7.47
N PRO A 15 -15.08 -5.79 -8.41
CA PRO A 15 -16.02 -6.78 -8.93
C PRO A 15 -15.29 -8.05 -9.39
N PRO A 16 -15.84 -9.25 -9.12
CA PRO A 16 -15.18 -10.52 -9.47
C PRO A 16 -14.87 -10.63 -10.96
N ASP A 17 -15.73 -10.07 -11.81
CA ASP A 17 -15.56 -10.07 -13.27
C ASP A 17 -14.35 -9.22 -13.71
N ALA A 18 -14.17 -8.05 -13.10
CA ALA A 18 -12.99 -7.20 -13.33
C ALA A 18 -11.70 -7.88 -12.85
N GLN A 19 -11.76 -8.56 -11.71
CA GLN A 19 -10.63 -9.31 -11.17
C GLN A 19 -10.24 -10.47 -12.12
N ALA A 20 -11.22 -11.21 -12.63
CA ALA A 20 -10.99 -12.30 -13.57
C ALA A 20 -10.33 -11.80 -14.86
N GLU A 21 -10.80 -10.69 -15.42
CA GLU A 21 -10.26 -10.10 -16.65
C GLU A 21 -8.80 -9.65 -16.48
N ILE A 22 -8.46 -8.99 -15.36
CA ILE A 22 -7.07 -8.59 -15.04
C ILE A 22 -6.17 -9.82 -14.93
N LEU A 23 -6.61 -10.86 -14.20
CA LEU A 23 -5.82 -12.08 -13.99
C LEU A 23 -5.64 -12.87 -15.29
N GLN A 24 -6.68 -12.94 -16.12
CA GLN A 24 -6.61 -13.59 -17.42
C GLN A 24 -5.58 -12.89 -18.32
N LYS A 25 -5.64 -11.56 -18.41
CA LYS A 25 -4.70 -10.78 -19.21
C LYS A 25 -3.25 -10.93 -18.73
N LEU A 26 -3.04 -10.88 -17.41
CA LEU A 26 -1.73 -11.15 -16.80
C LEU A 26 -1.21 -12.55 -17.12
N SER A 27 -2.08 -13.57 -17.11
CA SER A 27 -1.68 -14.94 -17.42
C SER A 27 -1.30 -15.13 -18.89
N ALA A 28 -1.94 -14.41 -19.81
CA ALA A 28 -1.69 -14.50 -21.24
C ALA A 28 -0.45 -13.72 -21.69
N GLU A 29 -0.29 -12.49 -21.20
CA GLU A 29 0.73 -11.56 -21.69
C GLU A 29 1.94 -11.44 -20.74
N THR A 30 1.89 -12.05 -19.56
CA THR A 30 2.91 -11.97 -18.47
C THR A 30 3.21 -10.58 -17.94
N LYS A 31 2.55 -9.55 -18.49
CA LYS A 31 2.62 -8.15 -18.12
C LYS A 31 1.26 -7.50 -18.31
N ILE A 32 1.01 -6.44 -17.56
CA ILE A 32 -0.14 -5.57 -17.72
C ILE A 32 0.27 -4.18 -17.26
N THR A 33 -0.18 -3.15 -17.96
CA THR A 33 0.08 -1.76 -17.59
C THR A 33 -0.98 -1.27 -16.59
N SER A 34 -0.64 -0.22 -15.84
CA SER A 34 -1.60 0.45 -14.96
C SER A 34 -2.77 1.06 -15.73
N CYS A 35 -2.54 1.56 -16.95
CA CYS A 35 -3.58 2.10 -17.82
C CYS A 35 -4.60 1.01 -18.22
N GLU A 36 -4.12 -0.18 -18.62
CA GLU A 36 -5.00 -1.31 -18.97
C GLU A 36 -5.83 -1.78 -17.77
N ILE A 37 -5.23 -1.81 -16.57
CA ILE A 37 -6.00 -2.10 -15.36
C ILE A 37 -7.11 -1.07 -15.17
N ALA A 38 -6.82 0.22 -15.33
CA ALA A 38 -7.81 1.28 -15.19
C ALA A 38 -8.94 1.18 -16.23
N GLU A 39 -8.63 0.80 -17.47
CA GLU A 39 -9.64 0.56 -18.52
C GLU A 39 -10.56 -0.61 -18.16
N ILE A 40 -10.01 -1.73 -17.67
CA ILE A 40 -10.80 -2.87 -17.20
C ILE A 40 -11.69 -2.45 -16.03
N LEU A 41 -11.14 -1.79 -15.01
CA LEU A 41 -11.92 -1.35 -13.86
C LEU A 41 -13.04 -0.37 -14.27
N LYS A 42 -12.78 0.54 -15.21
CA LYS A 42 -13.79 1.45 -15.77
C LYS A 42 -14.89 0.69 -16.53
N LYS A 43 -14.53 -0.31 -17.34
CA LYS A 43 -15.46 -1.16 -18.08
C LYS A 43 -16.43 -1.91 -17.15
N HIS A 44 -15.96 -2.26 -15.94
CA HIS A 44 -16.75 -2.93 -14.90
C HIS A 44 -17.40 -1.95 -13.90
N ASP A 45 -17.52 -0.67 -14.26
CA ASP A 45 -18.18 0.38 -13.46
C ASP A 45 -17.61 0.55 -12.04
N VAL A 46 -16.31 0.32 -11.87
CA VAL A 46 -15.63 0.57 -10.59
C VAL A 46 -15.46 2.07 -10.40
N CYS A 47 -16.36 2.65 -9.60
CA CYS A 47 -16.38 4.06 -9.28
C CYS A 47 -16.38 4.29 -7.76
N GLY A 48 -15.76 5.38 -7.32
CA GLY A 48 -15.78 5.83 -5.92
C GLY A 48 -16.67 7.06 -5.75
N ASP A 49 -17.16 7.26 -4.52
CA ASP A 49 -17.90 8.49 -4.18
C ASP A 49 -16.98 9.72 -4.31
N MET A 50 -17.37 10.67 -5.17
CA MET A 50 -16.59 11.86 -5.49
C MET A 50 -16.31 12.72 -4.26
N ASP A 51 -17.27 12.85 -3.35
CA ASP A 51 -17.11 13.65 -2.14
C ASP A 51 -16.15 12.98 -1.17
N ALA A 52 -16.28 11.66 -0.94
CA ALA A 52 -15.33 10.90 -0.15
C ALA A 52 -13.91 10.90 -0.74
N LEU A 53 -13.78 10.84 -2.07
CA LEU A 53 -12.49 10.92 -2.76
C LEU A 53 -11.84 12.29 -2.54
N GLN A 54 -12.61 13.37 -2.68
CA GLN A 54 -12.13 14.74 -2.50
C GLN A 54 -11.76 15.03 -1.04
N ASP A 55 -12.57 14.57 -0.08
CA ASP A 55 -12.27 14.67 1.34
C ASP A 55 -10.99 13.92 1.70
N THR A 56 -10.83 12.68 1.21
CA THR A 56 -9.61 11.89 1.39
C THR A 56 -8.38 12.60 0.81
N TYR A 57 -8.52 13.21 -0.35
CA TYR A 57 -7.45 13.99 -0.98
C TYR A 57 -7.06 15.20 -0.12
N ARG A 58 -8.03 15.99 0.36
CA ARG A 58 -7.79 17.14 1.25
C ARG A 58 -7.10 16.72 2.56
N LYS A 59 -7.58 15.65 3.20
CA LYS A 59 -6.95 15.08 4.41
C LYS A 59 -5.51 14.65 4.16
N ARG A 60 -5.23 14.03 3.00
CA ARG A 60 -3.88 13.63 2.59
C ARG A 60 -2.95 14.83 2.40
N LEU A 61 -3.44 15.93 1.81
CA LEU A 61 -2.66 17.17 1.66
C LEU A 61 -2.33 17.78 3.02
N GLY A 62 -3.32 17.89 3.91
CA GLY A 62 -3.10 18.38 5.28
C GLY A 62 -2.08 17.52 6.04
N GLN A 63 -2.24 16.19 6.00
CA GLN A 63 -1.30 15.27 6.63
C GLN A 63 0.13 15.42 6.08
N ARG A 64 0.28 15.64 4.77
CA ARG A 64 1.60 15.83 4.13
C ARG A 64 2.27 17.11 4.63
N LEU A 65 1.52 18.22 4.67
CA LEU A 65 2.02 19.49 5.21
C LEU A 65 2.49 19.33 6.66
N LEU A 66 1.64 18.79 7.52
CA LEU A 66 1.95 18.59 8.94
C LEU A 66 3.10 17.61 9.17
N SER A 67 3.31 16.66 8.26
CA SER A 67 4.45 15.72 8.32
C SER A 67 5.77 16.35 7.89
N GLY A 68 5.73 17.48 7.20
CA GLY A 68 6.91 18.24 6.76
C GLY A 68 7.45 19.21 7.81
N ILE A 69 6.64 19.59 8.79
CA ILE A 69 7.03 20.53 9.85
C ILE A 69 7.99 19.83 10.82
N ARG A 70 9.13 20.50 11.08
CA ARG A 70 10.25 20.00 11.87
C ARG A 70 10.81 21.12 12.74
N ASP A 71 11.39 20.72 13.86
CA ASP A 71 12.13 21.61 14.76
C ASP A 71 13.47 22.03 14.15
N GLU A 72 14.19 22.88 14.88
CA GLU A 72 15.55 23.34 14.55
C GLU A 72 16.56 22.18 14.40
N ASN A 73 16.30 21.02 15.02
CA ASN A 73 17.14 19.83 14.95
C ASN A 73 16.70 18.86 13.84
N GLY A 74 15.70 19.22 13.03
CA GLY A 74 15.13 18.41 11.97
C GLY A 74 14.21 17.27 12.45
N LYS A 75 13.86 17.22 13.73
CA LYS A 75 12.90 16.26 14.29
C LYS A 75 11.49 16.73 14.05
N ARG A 76 10.57 15.78 13.87
CA ARG A 76 9.17 16.08 13.57
C ARG A 76 8.45 16.54 14.84
N GLU A 77 7.93 17.77 14.83
CA GLU A 77 7.24 18.37 15.97
C GLU A 77 5.77 17.95 16.07
N ILE A 78 5.12 17.72 14.92
CA ILE A 78 3.68 17.44 14.85
C ILE A 78 3.46 15.95 14.63
N LEU A 79 2.82 15.29 15.59
CA LEU A 79 2.45 13.88 15.49
C LEU A 79 0.93 13.73 15.49
N SER A 80 0.43 12.82 14.64
CA SER A 80 -0.98 12.45 14.72
C SER A 80 -1.22 11.60 15.96
N THR A 81 -2.41 11.67 16.54
CA THR A 81 -2.88 10.75 17.58
C THR A 81 -4.03 9.90 17.04
N SER A 82 -4.68 9.10 17.89
CA SER A 82 -5.90 8.37 17.55
C SER A 82 -7.03 9.32 17.18
N GLY A 83 -7.89 8.94 16.24
CA GLY A 83 -9.08 9.72 15.88
C GLY A 83 -8.86 10.85 14.86
N GLY A 84 -7.68 10.97 14.26
CA GLY A 84 -7.42 11.95 13.19
C GLY A 84 -6.95 13.34 13.69
N GLU A 85 -6.71 13.47 14.99
CA GLU A 85 -6.12 14.68 15.57
C GLU A 85 -4.59 14.74 15.36
N TYR A 86 -4.05 15.96 15.40
CA TYR A 86 -2.62 16.26 15.33
C TYR A 86 -2.23 17.10 16.54
N VAL A 87 -1.10 16.75 17.17
CA VAL A 87 -0.59 17.45 18.35
C VAL A 87 0.85 17.88 18.11
N ILE A 88 1.19 19.08 18.58
CA ILE A 88 2.58 19.52 18.75
C ILE A 88 3.09 18.84 20.01
N VAL A 89 4.10 17.98 19.89
CA VAL A 89 4.54 17.11 20.98
C VAL A 89 5.03 17.92 22.18
N ASP A 90 5.83 18.96 21.94
CA ASP A 90 6.44 19.78 22.99
C ASP A 90 5.42 20.62 23.77
N CYS A 91 4.26 20.91 23.17
CA CYS A 91 3.18 21.66 23.81
C CYS A 91 2.06 20.77 24.37
N CYS A 92 2.17 19.44 24.27
CA CYS A 92 1.12 18.53 24.65
C CYS A 92 1.16 18.22 26.16
N ASN A 93 0.19 18.73 26.91
CA ASN A 93 0.06 18.48 28.35
C ASN A 93 -0.80 17.24 28.70
N ASP A 94 -1.22 16.47 27.70
CA ASP A 94 -2.06 15.27 27.90
C ASP A 94 -1.20 13.98 27.88
N PRO A 95 -0.96 13.37 29.06
CA PRO A 95 -0.11 12.18 29.15
C PRO A 95 -0.73 10.96 28.45
N GLN A 96 -2.05 10.89 28.30
CA GLN A 96 -2.71 9.78 27.61
C GLN A 96 -2.44 9.85 26.11
N LYS A 97 -2.53 11.05 25.51
CA LYS A 97 -2.18 11.28 24.10
C LYS A 97 -0.72 10.97 23.82
N LEU A 98 0.20 11.44 24.67
CA LEU A 98 1.63 11.14 24.53
C LEU A 98 1.91 9.64 24.61
N LYS A 99 1.29 8.92 25.55
CA LYS A 99 1.43 7.45 25.68
C LYS A 99 0.85 6.71 24.48
N ALA A 100 -0.25 7.18 23.90
CA ALA A 100 -0.84 6.61 22.69
C ALA A 100 0.10 6.77 21.48
N ILE A 101 0.70 7.96 21.33
CA ILE A 101 1.70 8.24 20.30
C ILE A 101 2.93 7.34 20.47
N GLN A 102 3.46 7.24 21.68
CA GLN A 102 4.61 6.38 21.99
C GLN A 102 4.35 4.92 21.61
N ARG A 103 3.21 4.37 22.02
CA ARG A 103 2.81 2.99 21.67
C ARG A 103 2.73 2.78 20.16
N ARG A 104 2.20 3.76 19.43
CA ARG A 104 2.12 3.69 17.97
C ARG A 104 3.50 3.69 17.32
N ILE A 105 4.41 4.57 17.76
CA ILE A 105 5.79 4.61 17.25
C ILE A 105 6.48 3.27 17.52
N GLN A 106 6.32 2.71 18.72
CA GLN A 106 6.88 1.39 19.05
C GLN A 106 6.32 0.29 18.15
N ALA A 107 5.02 0.29 17.89
CA ALA A 107 4.39 -0.66 16.96
C ALA A 107 4.92 -0.50 15.52
N GLN A 108 5.15 0.75 15.09
CA GLN A 108 5.77 1.03 13.79
C GLN A 108 7.19 0.47 13.72
N MET A 109 8.01 0.67 14.76
CA MET A 109 9.36 0.10 14.84
C MET A 109 9.33 -1.42 14.69
N ASN A 110 8.47 -2.11 15.45
CA ASN A 110 8.34 -3.56 15.34
C ASN A 110 7.91 -4.01 13.93
N GLY A 111 7.09 -3.21 13.24
CA GLY A 111 6.67 -3.47 11.85
C GLY A 111 7.77 -3.27 10.81
N LEU A 112 8.80 -2.47 11.10
CA LEU A 112 9.93 -2.26 10.20
C LEU A 112 10.75 -3.53 10.04
N ASP A 113 10.98 -4.29 11.11
CA ASP A 113 11.73 -5.55 11.05
C ASP A 113 11.04 -6.58 10.16
N VAL A 114 9.72 -6.70 10.28
CA VAL A 114 8.89 -7.56 9.43
C VAL A 114 8.98 -7.12 7.97
N SER A 115 8.94 -5.81 7.73
CA SER A 115 9.05 -5.24 6.37
C SER A 115 10.42 -5.49 5.77
N ALA A 116 11.49 -5.33 6.55
CA ALA A 116 12.86 -5.64 6.14
C ALA A 116 13.02 -7.13 5.79
N GLY A 117 12.40 -8.03 6.55
CA GLY A 117 12.36 -9.46 6.23
C GLY A 117 11.69 -9.75 4.87
N LYS A 118 10.54 -9.14 4.60
CA LYS A 118 9.83 -9.29 3.32
C LYS A 118 10.64 -8.78 2.13
N VAL A 119 11.31 -7.63 2.30
CA VAL A 119 12.18 -7.05 1.26
C VAL A 119 13.38 -7.97 1.01
N ARG A 120 14.05 -8.46 2.06
CA ARG A 120 15.15 -9.43 1.93
C ARG A 120 14.72 -10.68 1.16
N GLY A 121 13.55 -11.24 1.45
CA GLY A 121 13.02 -12.39 0.71
C GLY A 121 12.83 -12.11 -0.79
N ARG A 122 12.37 -10.91 -1.16
CA ARG A 122 12.21 -10.51 -2.57
C ARG A 122 13.56 -10.37 -3.28
N VAL A 123 14.55 -9.75 -2.61
CA VAL A 123 15.91 -9.64 -3.15
C VAL A 123 16.50 -11.04 -3.40
N HIS A 124 16.39 -11.94 -2.41
CA HIS A 124 16.87 -13.31 -2.54
C HIS A 124 16.20 -14.08 -3.71
N LEU A 125 14.89 -13.89 -3.90
CA LEU A 125 14.16 -14.47 -5.02
C LEU A 125 14.73 -14.01 -6.37
N LEU A 126 15.00 -12.70 -6.51
CA LEU A 126 15.59 -12.13 -7.72
C LEU A 126 17.02 -12.64 -7.97
N GLU A 127 17.84 -12.72 -6.92
CA GLU A 127 19.20 -13.28 -6.99
C GLU A 127 19.21 -14.74 -7.47
N ARG A 128 18.24 -15.55 -6.98
CA ARG A 128 18.07 -16.94 -7.41
C ARG A 128 17.77 -17.06 -8.91
N PHE A 129 16.86 -16.24 -9.44
CA PHE A 129 16.54 -16.24 -10.87
C PHE A 129 17.70 -15.73 -11.71
N ALA A 130 18.40 -14.66 -11.27
CA ALA A 130 19.59 -14.17 -11.95
C ALA A 130 20.72 -15.21 -11.99
N GLY A 131 20.87 -16.01 -10.93
CA GLY A 131 21.80 -17.14 -10.88
C GLY A 131 21.47 -18.24 -11.89
N TRP A 132 20.19 -18.60 -12.02
CA TRP A 132 19.70 -19.56 -13.02
C TRP A 132 19.97 -19.12 -14.46
N VAL A 133 19.62 -17.88 -14.80
CA VAL A 133 19.83 -17.32 -16.16
C VAL A 133 21.30 -17.31 -16.55
N ARG A 134 22.23 -17.09 -15.61
CA ARG A 134 23.68 -17.16 -15.87
C ARG A 134 24.16 -18.58 -16.16
N LYS A 135 23.61 -19.58 -15.47
CA LYS A 135 23.99 -20.99 -15.62
C LYS A 135 23.50 -21.60 -16.94
N GLU A 136 22.27 -21.29 -17.35
CA GLU A 136 21.77 -21.74 -18.67
C GLU A 136 22.60 -21.18 -19.83
N ARG A 137 23.15 -19.96 -19.67
CA ARG A 137 23.98 -19.31 -20.69
C ARG A 137 25.42 -19.84 -20.76
N SER A 138 25.94 -20.45 -19.68
CA SER A 138 27.24 -21.13 -19.69
C SER A 138 27.14 -22.55 -20.23
N ASP A 139 26.03 -23.24 -19.95
CA ASP A 139 25.85 -24.66 -20.30
C ASP A 139 25.34 -24.86 -21.74
N GLY A 140 24.81 -23.80 -22.38
CA GLY A 140 24.39 -23.80 -23.81
C GLY A 140 25.45 -23.33 -24.82
N ALA A 141 26.71 -23.16 -24.39
CA ALA A 141 27.83 -22.71 -25.22
C ALA A 141 28.90 -23.79 -25.47
N ALA A 142 28.56 -25.07 -25.27
CA ALA A 142 29.43 -26.22 -25.49
C ALA A 142 28.92 -27.11 -26.64
#